data_AF-A0A0H4LDP4-F1
#
_entry.id   AF-A0A0H4LDP4-F1
#
_cell.length_a   1.000
_cell.length_b   1.000
_cell.length_c   1.000
_cell.angle_alpha   90.00
_cell.angle_beta   90.00
_cell.angle_gamma   90.00
#
_symmetry.space_group_name_H-M   'P 1'
#
loop_
_entity.id
_entity.type
_entity.pdbx_description
1 polymer ?
#
loop_
_entity_poly.entity_id
_entity_poly.type
_entity_poly.pdbx_seq_one_letter_code
_entity_poly.pdbx_strand_id
1 'polypeptide(L)' 'MLRWINYLRPDLKRGNFAEDEEDLIIKLHALLGNRWSLIAGRLPGRTDNEVKNYWNSHIKRKLISQGIDPN' A
#
# COMPACT_ATOMS: atom_id res chain seq x y z
N MET A 1 28.43 -5.54 -2.90
CA MET A 1 28.05 -4.31 -3.62
C MET A 1 27.08 -4.70 -4.73
N LEU A 2 26.07 -3.87 -4.99
CA LEU A 2 25.01 -3.99 -5.99
C LEU A 2 23.70 -4.69 -5.60
N ARG A 3 22.74 -3.80 -5.31
CA ARG A 3 21.42 -3.68 -5.94
C ARG A 3 20.44 -4.82 -5.67
N TRP A 4 19.74 -4.67 -4.55
CA TRP A 4 18.33 -5.05 -4.41
C TRP A 4 17.49 -4.33 -5.48
N ILE A 5 17.48 -4.87 -6.70
CA ILE A 5 16.48 -4.59 -7.73
C ILE A 5 15.99 -5.95 -8.17
N ASN A 6 15.15 -6.60 -7.36
CA ASN A 6 14.52 -7.87 -7.74
C ASN A 6 13.36 -8.27 -6.83
N TYR A 7 12.31 -7.44 -6.69
CA TYR A 7 10.99 -7.96 -6.25
C TYR A 7 9.79 -7.27 -6.93
N LEU A 8 9.98 -6.70 -8.12
CA LEU A 8 8.92 -6.63 -9.12
C LEU A 8 8.66 -8.06 -9.60
N ARG A 9 8.02 -8.90 -8.79
CA ARG A 9 7.47 -10.18 -9.26
C ARG A 9 6.14 -9.85 -9.96
N PRO A 10 6.02 -10.09 -11.27
CA PRO A 10 4.83 -9.70 -12.04
C PRO A 10 3.67 -10.72 -12.00
N ASP A 11 3.70 -11.72 -11.11
CA ASP A 11 2.82 -12.89 -11.22
C ASP A 11 2.02 -13.24 -9.96
N LEU A 12 1.20 -12.29 -9.48
CA LEU A 12 0.01 -12.69 -8.72
C LEU A 12 -1.18 -11.84 -9.10
N LYS A 13 -1.85 -12.26 -10.19
CA LYS A 13 -3.18 -11.82 -10.60
C LYS A 13 -4.24 -12.06 -9.51
N ARG A 14 -4.24 -11.27 -8.44
CA ARG A 14 -5.33 -11.15 -7.46
C ARG A 14 -5.54 -9.68 -7.13
N GLY A 15 -6.02 -8.94 -8.14
CA GLY A 15 -6.57 -7.58 -7.97
C GLY A 15 -5.57 -6.54 -7.48
N ASN A 16 -4.47 -6.33 -8.22
CA ASN A 16 -3.50 -5.26 -7.95
C ASN A 16 -4.21 -3.92 -7.74
N PHE A 17 -3.94 -3.26 -6.62
CA PHE A 17 -4.05 -1.80 -6.56
C PHE A 17 -3.07 -1.24 -7.59
N ALA A 18 -3.49 -0.25 -8.38
CA ALA A 18 -2.59 0.47 -9.26
C ALA A 18 -1.57 1.25 -8.42
N GLU A 19 -0.40 1.53 -8.97
CA GLU A 19 0.61 2.37 -8.30
C GLU A 19 0.02 3.72 -7.85
N ASP A 20 -0.88 4.31 -8.65
CA ASP A 20 -1.61 5.53 -8.29
C ASP A 20 -2.49 5.34 -7.05
N GLU A 21 -3.19 4.20 -6.93
CA GLU A 21 -4.01 3.89 -5.76
C GLU A 21 -3.13 3.63 -4.53
N GLU A 22 -1.99 2.94 -4.70
CA GLU A 22 -1.02 2.73 -3.62
C GLU A 22 -0.47 4.03 -3.07
N ASP A 23 -0.02 4.92 -3.96
CA ASP A 23 0.52 6.23 -3.57
C ASP A 23 -0.56 7.07 -2.87
N LEU A 24 -1.81 6.99 -3.32
CA LEU A 24 -2.94 7.62 -2.66
C LEU A 24 -3.17 7.05 -1.26
N ILE A 25 -3.11 5.73 -1.09
CA ILE A 25 -3.23 5.07 0.23
C ILE A 25 -2.10 5.54 1.15
N ILE A 26 -0.86 5.60 0.66
CA ILE A 26 0.30 6.07 1.44
C ILE A 26 0.13 7.51 1.87
N LYS A 27 -0.19 8.41 0.94
CA LYS A 27 -0.41 9.82 1.24
C LYS A 27 -1.57 10.02 2.20
N LEU A 28 -2.70 9.36 1.96
CA LEU A 28 -3.87 9.49 2.82
C LEU A 28 -3.64 8.87 4.19
N HIS A 29 -2.95 7.73 4.30
CA HIS A 29 -2.60 7.15 5.59
C HIS A 29 -1.58 8.01 6.34
N ALA A 30 -0.62 8.63 5.66
CA ALA A 30 0.30 9.59 6.28
C ALA A 30 -0.43 10.84 6.80
N LEU A 31 -1.51 11.27 6.13
CA LEU A 31 -2.30 12.44 6.52
C LEU A 31 -3.39 12.15 7.55
N LEU A 32 -4.07 11.00 7.43
CA LEU A 32 -5.29 10.66 8.17
C LEU A 32 -5.11 9.51 9.15
N GLY A 33 -3.99 8.78 9.06
CA GLY A 33 -3.70 7.56 9.82
C GLY A 33 -4.54 6.35 9.36
N ASN A 34 -4.88 5.53 10.34
CA ASN A 34 -5.68 4.31 10.29
C ASN A 34 -7.19 4.54 9.97
N ARG A 35 -7.52 5.63 9.27
CA ARG A 35 -8.89 5.95 8.81
C ARG A 35 -9.22 5.29 7.47
N TRP A 36 -9.20 3.97 7.46
CA TRP A 36 -9.41 3.14 6.27
C TRP A 36 -10.71 3.43 5.51
N SER A 37 -11.82 3.68 6.22
CA SER A 37 -13.10 4.04 5.60
C SER A 37 -13.01 5.32 4.77
N LEU A 38 -12.21 6.30 5.21
CA LEU A 38 -12.02 7.55 4.48
C LEU A 38 -11.10 7.38 3.26
N ILE A 39 -10.09 6.51 3.39
CA ILE A 39 -9.16 6.16 2.31
C ILE A 39 -9.89 5.38 1.22
N ALA A 40 -10.65 4.35 1.60
CA ALA A 40 -11.48 3.58 0.67
C ALA A 40 -12.56 4.42 0.01
N GLY A 41 -13.09 5.45 0.69
CA GLY A 41 -13.98 6.43 0.06
C GLY A 41 -13.36 7.20 -1.11
N ARG A 42 -12.02 7.22 -1.24
CA ARG A 42 -11.30 7.79 -2.39
C ARG A 42 -10.99 6.78 -3.49
N LEU A 43 -11.22 5.50 -3.24
CA LEU A 43 -10.91 4.39 -4.15
C LEU A 43 -12.21 3.72 -4.57
N PRO A 44 -12.82 4.15 -5.69
CA PRO A 44 -14.09 3.60 -6.14
C PRO A 44 -13.92 2.10 -6.48
N GLY A 45 -14.73 1.26 -5.85
CA GLY A 45 -14.66 -0.20 -6.02
C GLY A 45 -13.66 -0.91 -5.09
N ARG A 46 -13.02 -0.19 -4.16
CA ARG A 46 -12.20 -0.78 -3.10
C ARG A 46 -12.85 -0.57 -1.74
N THR A 47 -12.83 -1.62 -0.93
CA THR A 47 -13.35 -1.59 0.44
C THR A 47 -12.27 -1.20 1.45
N ASP A 48 -12.67 -0.65 2.60
CA ASP A 48 -11.75 -0.31 3.69
C ASP A 48 -10.94 -1.54 4.16
N ASN A 49 -11.56 -2.72 4.10
CA ASN A 49 -10.91 -3.97 4.48
C ASN A 49 -9.83 -4.39 3.48
N GLU A 50 -10.04 -4.17 2.18
CA GLU A 50 -9.01 -4.39 1.15
C GLU A 50 -7.83 -3.44 1.32
N VAL A 51 -8.10 -2.14 1.53
CA VAL A 51 -7.05 -1.14 1.74
C VAL A 51 -6.21 -1.47 2.97
N LYS A 52 -6.85 -1.81 4.08
CA LYS A 52 -6.16 -2.22 5.32
C LYS A 52 -5.32 -3.49 5.11
N ASN A 53 -5.85 -4.47 4.37
CA ASN A 53 -5.13 -5.71 4.09
C ASN A 53 -3.93 -5.46 3.18
N TYR A 54 -4.10 -4.60 2.18
CA TYR A 54 -3.04 -4.16 1.27
C TYR A 54 -1.93 -3.40 2.02
N TRP A 55 -2.32 -2.51 2.94
CA TRP A 55 -1.36 -1.81 3.80
C TRP A 55 -0.51 -2.77 4.62
N ASN A 56 -1.15 -3.67 5.38
CA ASN A 56 -0.43 -4.60 6.26
C ASN A 56 0.43 -5.60 5.49
N SER A 57 -0.01 -6.04 4.31
CA SER A 57 0.68 -7.07 3.53
C SER A 57 1.74 -6.53 2.58
N HIS A 58 1.49 -5.40 1.93
CA HIS A 58 2.35 -4.83 0.89
C HIS A 58 3.09 -3.59 1.40
N ILE A 59 2.35 -2.54 1.76
CA ILE A 59 2.93 -1.23 2.03
C ILE A 59 3.79 -1.22 3.29
N LYS A 60 3.33 -1.82 4.39
CA LYS A 60 4.09 -1.92 5.64
C LYS A 60 5.45 -2.57 5.41
N ARG A 61 5.50 -3.65 4.62
CA ARG A 61 6.76 -4.33 4.27
C ARG A 61 7.65 -3.44 3.39
N LYS A 62 7.06 -2.72 2.43
CA LYS A 62 7.77 -1.77 1.55
C LYS A 62 8.39 -0.63 2.36
N LEU A 63 7.66 -0.02 3.29
CA LEU A 63 8.13 1.06 4.15
C LEU A 63 9.26 0.61 5.09
N ILE A 64 9.09 -0.55 5.75
CA ILE A 64 10.15 -1.15 6.58
C ILE A 64 11.41 -1.40 5.73
N SER A 65 11.25 -1.92 4.50
CA SER A 65 12.38 -2.12 3.59
C SER A 65 13.05 -0.81 3.14
N GLN A 66 12.33 0.31 3.18
CA GLN A 66 12.86 1.65 2.91
C GLN A 66 13.39 2.35 4.17
N GLY A 67 13.32 1.71 5.35
CA GLY A 67 13.73 2.30 6.62
C GLY A 67 12.75 3.34 7.17
N ILE A 68 11.54 3.41 6.62
CA ILE A 68 10.47 4.27 7.11
C ILE A 68 9.67 3.47 8.15
N ASP A 69 9.74 3.88 9.42
CA ASP A 69 8.96 3.24 10.47
C ASP A 69 7.49 3.65 10.35
N PRO A 70 6.56 2.70 10.15
CA PRO A 70 5.15 3.01 9.95
C PRO A 70 4.33 2.99 11.26
N ASN A 71 4.96 3.18 12.44
CA ASN A 71 4.25 3.30 13.72
C ASN A 71 3.75 4.72 14.01
#